data_AF-A0A2S8UDF6-F1
#
_entry.id   AF-A0A2S8UDF6-F1
#
_cell.length_a   1.000
_cell.length_b   1.000
_cell.length_c   1.000
_cell.angle_alpha   90.00
_cell.angle_beta   90.00
_cell.angle_gamma   90.00
#
_symmetry.space_group_name_H-M   'P 1'
#
loop_
_entity.id
_entity.type
_entity.pdbx_description
1 polymer ?
#
loop_
_entity_poly.entity_id
_entity_poly.type
_entity_poly.pdbx_seq_one_letter_code
_entity_poly.pdbx_strand_id
1 'polypeptide(L)'
;MSPLPMDTRGGPAGAVVVHATYVDASGDLWIEHYVSDTTDRDEGTAAEKLLEALAKLRPDRSNYLDSPGMSSFDKIHDLAIRTSLSMNKRLQISHHLFTAGAAF
;
A
#
# COMPACT_ATOMS: atom_id res chain seq x y z
N MET A 1 -4.69 15.49 39.59
CA MET A 1 -4.15 14.82 38.40
C MET A 1 -4.72 15.52 37.18
N SER A 2 -3.88 16.23 36.42
CA SER A 2 -4.30 16.79 35.13
C SER A 2 -4.41 15.66 34.10
N PRO A 3 -5.40 15.67 33.19
CA PRO A 3 -5.49 14.65 32.15
C PRO A 3 -4.25 14.71 31.25
N LEU A 4 -3.73 13.54 30.88
CA LEU A 4 -2.67 13.44 29.87
C LEU A 4 -3.18 14.05 28.55
N PRO A 5 -2.33 14.78 27.80
CA PRO A 5 -2.73 15.35 26.53
C PRO A 5 -3.25 14.24 25.61
N MET A 6 -4.43 14.45 25.02
CA MET A 6 -4.99 13.51 24.06
C MET A 6 -4.08 13.52 22.82
N ASP A 7 -3.33 12.42 22.62
CA ASP A 7 -2.52 12.24 21.42
C ASP A 7 -3.46 12.15 20.21
N THR A 8 -3.48 13.20 19.40
CA THR A 8 -4.28 13.28 18.18
C THR A 8 -3.60 12.60 16.98
N ARG A 9 -2.43 11.98 17.18
CA ARG A 9 -1.78 11.14 16.17
C ARG A 9 -2.38 9.75 16.29
N GLY A 10 -2.83 9.19 15.17
CA GLY A 10 -3.15 7.75 15.12
C GLY A 10 -1.91 6.98 15.59
N GLY A 11 -2.08 6.08 16.56
CA GLY A 11 -0.99 5.28 17.11
C GLY A 11 -0.23 4.48 16.05
N PRO A 12 0.84 3.76 16.43
CA PRO A 12 1.63 2.97 15.50
C PRO A 12 0.74 1.99 14.73
N ALA A 13 1.07 1.73 13.47
CA ALA A 13 0.29 0.80 12.64
C ALA A 13 0.60 -0.64 13.06
N GLY A 14 -0.42 -1.46 13.36
CA GLY A 14 -0.28 -2.90 13.59
C GLY A 14 0.32 -3.60 12.38
N ALA A 15 -0.32 -3.43 11.22
CA ALA A 15 0.18 -3.87 9.92
C ALA A 15 -0.03 -2.77 8.87
N VAL A 16 0.64 -2.88 7.74
CA VAL A 16 0.40 -2.05 6.56
C VAL A 16 -0.03 -2.92 5.40
N VAL A 17 -1.04 -2.46 4.65
CA VAL A 17 -1.56 -3.16 3.47
C VAL A 17 -1.37 -2.31 2.22
N VAL A 18 -0.99 -2.96 1.13
CA VAL A 18 -1.01 -2.41 -0.23
C VAL A 18 -2.06 -3.17 -1.03
N HIS A 19 -3.06 -2.45 -1.54
CA HIS A 19 -4.07 -2.99 -2.43
C HIS A 19 -3.66 -2.78 -3.89
N ALA A 20 -3.76 -3.82 -4.72
CA ALA A 20 -3.52 -3.73 -6.15
C ALA A 20 -4.74 -4.23 -6.93
N THR A 21 -5.23 -3.43 -7.88
CA THR A 21 -6.41 -3.77 -8.67
C THR A 21 -6.00 -4.33 -10.02
N TYR A 22 -6.68 -5.39 -10.43
CA TYR A 22 -6.53 -5.97 -11.76
C TYR A 22 -7.90 -6.32 -12.33
N VAL A 23 -7.95 -6.53 -13.65
CA VAL A 23 -9.10 -7.12 -14.33
C VAL A 23 -8.77 -8.58 -14.55
N ASP A 24 -9.64 -9.49 -14.12
CA ASP A 24 -9.44 -10.92 -14.32
C ASP A 24 -9.83 -11.37 -15.74
N ALA A 25 -9.81 -12.69 -15.97
CA ALA A 25 -10.16 -13.26 -17.27
C ALA A 25 -11.65 -13.15 -17.63
N SER A 26 -12.57 -12.95 -16.65
CA SER A 26 -13.99 -12.70 -16.93
C SER A 26 -14.28 -11.23 -17.23
N GLY A 27 -13.30 -10.34 -17.03
CA GLY A 27 -13.48 -8.91 -17.19
C GLY A 27 -13.92 -8.21 -15.90
N ASP A 28 -13.92 -8.92 -14.76
CA ASP A 28 -14.31 -8.38 -13.47
C ASP A 28 -13.12 -7.70 -12.79
N LEU A 29 -13.40 -6.62 -12.05
CA LEU A 29 -12.39 -5.92 -11.26
C LEU A 29 -12.16 -6.63 -9.92
N TRP A 30 -10.92 -7.00 -9.66
CA TRP A 30 -10.46 -7.62 -8.42
C TRP A 30 -9.44 -6.76 -7.69
N ILE A 31 -9.33 -6.95 -6.38
CA ILE A 31 -8.35 -6.29 -5.53
C ILE A 31 -7.59 -7.34 -4.73
N GLU A 32 -6.29 -7.43 -4.96
CA GLU A 32 -5.37 -8.26 -4.19
C GLU A 32 -4.80 -7.48 -3.00
N HIS A 33 -4.60 -8.16 -1.86
CA HIS A 33 -4.15 -7.55 -0.61
C HIS A 33 -2.76 -8.03 -0.22
N TYR A 34 -1.78 -7.13 -0.22
CA TYR A 34 -0.43 -7.42 0.25
C TYR A 34 -0.21 -6.83 1.63
N VAL A 35 -0.14 -7.69 2.64
CA VAL A 35 0.01 -7.30 4.06
C VAL A 35 1.47 -7.40 4.49
N SER A 36 1.97 -6.44 5.26
CA SER A 36 3.30 -6.47 5.88
C SER A 36 3.53 -7.75 6.70
N ASP A 37 4.78 -8.20 6.81
CA ASP A 37 5.14 -9.36 7.66
C ASP A 37 5.09 -8.98 9.14
N THR A 38 5.63 -7.80 9.46
CA THR A 38 5.55 -7.24 10.80
C THR A 38 4.12 -6.78 11.06
N THR A 39 3.46 -7.45 12.01
CA THR A 39 2.04 -7.23 12.37
C THR A 39 1.84 -6.83 13.82
N ASP A 40 2.89 -6.89 14.65
CA ASP A 40 2.87 -6.34 15.99
C ASP A 40 2.93 -4.80 15.91
N ARG A 41 2.00 -4.13 16.61
CA ARG A 41 1.89 -2.67 16.63
C ARG A 41 3.14 -2.01 17.20
N ASP A 42 3.77 -2.64 18.16
CA ASP A 42 4.88 -2.04 18.91
C ASP A 42 6.25 -2.38 18.26
N GLU A 43 6.23 -3.14 17.15
CA GLU A 43 7.40 -3.49 16.33
C GLU A 43 7.38 -2.78 14.97
N GLY A 44 8.53 -2.21 14.59
CA GLY A 44 8.75 -1.60 13.29
C GLY A 44 7.96 -0.30 13.04
N THR A 45 8.37 0.43 12.01
CA THR A 45 7.70 1.66 11.58
C THR A 45 6.72 1.35 10.44
N ALA A 46 5.69 2.20 10.28
CA ALA A 46 4.77 2.10 9.15
C ALA A 46 5.46 2.13 7.78
N ALA A 47 6.61 2.82 7.67
CA ALA A 47 7.40 2.86 6.45
C ALA A 47 8.10 1.53 6.15
N GLU A 48 8.66 0.87 7.16
CA GLU A 48 9.26 -0.48 7.00
C GLU A 48 8.19 -1.50 6.63
N LYS A 49 7.05 -1.49 7.34
CA LYS A 49 5.91 -2.36 7.03
C LYS A 49 5.38 -2.15 5.61
N LEU A 50 5.39 -0.92 5.10
CA LEU A 50 5.05 -0.66 3.71
C LEU A 50 6.04 -1.33 2.74
N LEU A 51 7.35 -1.25 3.01
CA LEU A 51 8.36 -1.90 2.16
C LEU A 51 8.20 -3.42 2.16
N GLU A 52 7.87 -4.03 3.29
CA GLU A 52 7.53 -5.46 3.38
C GLU A 52 6.31 -5.82 2.51
N ALA A 53 5.23 -5.05 2.60
CA ALA A 53 4.05 -5.25 1.77
C ALA A 53 4.37 -5.09 0.26
N LEU A 54 5.20 -4.11 -0.10
CA LEU A 54 5.64 -3.90 -1.48
C LEU A 54 6.55 -5.03 -1.98
N ALA A 55 7.37 -5.61 -1.11
CA ALA A 55 8.20 -6.76 -1.46
C ALA A 55 7.34 -7.98 -1.85
N LYS A 56 6.15 -8.12 -1.25
CA LYS A 56 5.18 -9.17 -1.60
C LYS A 56 4.40 -8.88 -2.89
N LEU A 57 4.13 -7.61 -3.18
CA LEU A 57 3.51 -7.19 -4.45
C LEU A 57 4.45 -7.42 -5.64
N ARG A 58 5.76 -7.24 -5.45
CA ARG A 58 6.74 -7.18 -6.55
C ARG A 58 6.78 -8.42 -7.46
N PRO A 59 6.74 -9.68 -6.96
CA PRO A 59 6.68 -10.87 -7.82
C PRO A 59 5.46 -10.90 -8.75
N ASP A 60 4.34 -10.30 -8.31
CA ASP A 60 3.07 -10.29 -9.05
C ASP A 60 2.91 -9.06 -9.96
N ARG A 61 3.94 -8.22 -10.06
CA ARG A 61 3.90 -6.93 -10.76
C ARG A 61 3.38 -7.03 -12.20
N SER A 62 3.64 -8.14 -12.89
CA SER A 62 3.19 -8.41 -14.26
C SER A 62 1.67 -8.58 -14.39
N ASN A 63 0.96 -8.84 -13.29
CA ASN A 63 -0.49 -9.02 -13.28
C ASN A 63 -1.24 -7.67 -13.28
N TYR A 64 -0.52 -6.55 -13.15
CA TYR A 64 -1.09 -5.23 -12.95
C TYR A 64 -0.70 -4.26 -14.05
N LEU A 65 -1.63 -3.37 -14.39
CA LEU A 65 -1.36 -2.27 -15.33
C LEU A 65 -0.28 -1.32 -14.77
N ASP A 66 0.54 -0.78 -15.66
CA ASP A 66 1.54 0.24 -15.33
C ASP A 66 0.90 1.61 -15.14
N SER A 67 0.23 1.77 -13.99
CA SER A 67 -0.36 3.04 -13.57
C SER A 67 0.68 3.95 -12.91
N PRO A 68 0.46 5.28 -12.87
CA PRO A 68 1.34 6.18 -12.12
C PRO A 68 1.50 5.80 -10.64
N GLY A 69 0.45 5.24 -10.03
CA GLY A 69 0.50 4.71 -8.66
C GLY A 69 1.42 3.51 -8.54
N MET A 70 1.30 2.56 -9.47
CA MET A 70 2.09 1.33 -9.50
C MET A 70 3.57 1.61 -9.79
N SER A 71 3.89 2.42 -10.81
CA SER A 71 5.29 2.78 -11.09
C SER A 71 5.92 3.60 -9.94
N SER A 72 5.11 4.32 -9.16
CA SER A 72 5.60 5.00 -7.95
C SER A 72 5.91 4.01 -6.82
N PHE A 73 5.12 2.94 -6.68
CA PHE A 73 5.41 1.87 -5.73
C PHE A 73 6.69 1.12 -6.09
N ASP A 74 6.91 0.83 -7.37
CA ASP A 74 8.16 0.22 -7.86
C ASP A 74 9.37 1.08 -7.43
N LYS A 75 9.32 2.40 -7.65
CA LYS A 75 10.37 3.34 -7.23
C LYS A 75 10.56 3.39 -5.71
N ILE A 76 9.46 3.39 -4.94
CA ILE A 76 9.51 3.41 -3.49
C ILE A 76 10.23 2.17 -2.97
N HIS A 77 9.88 1.00 -3.50
CA HIS A 77 10.50 -0.27 -3.12
C HIS A 77 11.98 -0.30 -3.54
N ASP A 78 12.28 -0.01 -4.81
CA ASP A 78 13.63 -0.11 -5.37
C ASP A 78 14.65 0.82 -4.72
N LEU A 79 14.19 2.01 -4.29
CA LEU A 79 15.02 3.00 -3.63
C LEU A 79 14.87 2.99 -2.10
N ALA A 80 14.12 2.03 -1.54
CA ALA A 80 13.78 1.94 -0.12
C ALA A 80 13.31 3.28 0.48
N ILE A 81 12.48 4.04 -0.27
CA ILE A 81 12.01 5.35 0.14
C ILE A 81 11.04 5.19 1.32
N ARG A 82 11.39 5.79 2.46
CA ARG A 82 10.47 5.87 3.60
C ARG A 82 9.39 6.89 3.32
N THR A 83 8.12 6.44 3.31
CA THR A 83 6.96 7.31 3.04
C THR A 83 5.85 7.11 4.08
N SER A 84 4.79 7.93 3.99
CA SER A 84 3.68 7.93 4.94
C SER A 84 2.52 7.03 4.51
N LEU A 85 1.65 6.67 5.46
CA LEU A 85 0.41 5.95 5.16
C LEU A 85 -0.54 6.74 4.25
N SER A 86 -0.53 8.07 4.35
CA SER A 86 -1.31 8.93 3.45
C SER A 86 -0.82 8.83 2.01
N MET A 87 0.50 8.78 1.82
CA MET A 87 1.08 8.56 0.50
C MET A 87 0.78 7.15 -0.03
N ASN A 88 0.90 6.11 0.80
CA ASN A 88 0.48 4.75 0.44
C ASN A 88 -0.97 4.74 -0.10
N LYS A 89 -1.92 5.30 0.66
CA LYS A 89 -3.33 5.40 0.25
C LYS A 89 -3.52 6.16 -1.07
N ARG A 90 -2.81 7.28 -1.24
CA ARG A 90 -2.89 8.08 -2.48
C ARG A 90 -2.47 7.27 -3.70
N LEU A 91 -1.40 6.49 -3.59
CA LEU A 91 -0.90 5.67 -4.69
C LEU A 91 -1.82 4.49 -5.00
N GLN A 92 -2.40 3.84 -3.97
CA GLN A 92 -3.43 2.82 -4.15
C GLN A 92 -4.63 3.37 -4.92
N ILE A 93 -5.19 4.50 -4.48
CA ILE A 93 -6.31 5.17 -5.16
C ILE A 93 -5.94 5.51 -6.61
N SER A 94 -4.74 6.04 -6.84
CA SER A 94 -4.25 6.33 -8.19
C SER A 94 -4.23 5.09 -9.08
N HIS A 95 -3.82 3.94 -8.54
CA HIS A 95 -3.79 2.69 -9.29
C HIS A 95 -5.19 2.07 -9.49
N HIS A 96 -6.05 2.14 -8.49
CA HIS A 96 -7.45 1.70 -8.59
C HIS A 96 -8.20 2.47 -9.67
N LEU A 97 -8.13 3.81 -9.65
CA LEU A 97 -8.81 4.67 -10.62
C LEU A 97 -8.26 4.49 -12.03
N PHE A 98 -6.94 4.34 -12.17
CA PHE A 98 -6.33 4.07 -13.47
C PHE A 98 -6.82 2.74 -14.06
N THR A 99 -6.83 1.68 -13.25
CA THR A 99 -7.24 0.35 -13.70
C THR A 99 -8.73 0.30 -14.01
N ALA A 100 -9.57 0.85 -13.13
CA ALA A 100 -11.01 0.93 -13.38
C ALA A 100 -11.32 1.78 -14.62
N GLY A 101 -10.63 2.90 -14.82
CA GLY A 101 -10.81 3.76 -16.00
C GLY A 101 -10.28 3.16 -17.30
N ALA A 102 -9.43 2.13 -17.24
CA ALA A 102 -8.97 1.39 -18.42
C ALA A 102 -9.85 0.16 -18.72
N ALA A 103 -10.69 -0.26 -17.77
CA ALA A 103 -11.57 -1.42 -17.90
C ALA A 103 -12.93 -1.10 -18.53
N PHE A 104 -13.30 0.18 -18.63
CA PHE A 104 -14.56 0.68 -19.20
C PHE A 104 -14.30 1.77 -20.24
#